data_AF-A0A4Q3M2U5-F1
#
_entry.id   AF-A0A4Q3M2U5-F1
#
_cell.length_a   1.000
_cell.length_b   1.000
_cell.length_c   1.000
_cell.angle_alpha   90.00
_cell.angle_beta   90.00
_cell.angle_gamma   90.00
#
_symmetry.space_group_name_H-M   'P 1'
#
loop_
_entity.id
_entity.type
_entity.pdbx_description
1 polymer ?
#
loop_
_entity_poly.entity_id
_entity_poly.type
_entity_poly.pdbx_seq_one_letter_code
_entity_poly.pdbx_strand_id
1 'polypeptide(L)'
;MVTDVHRILMRGGVFMYPWDKREPEKAGKLRLMYEANPMSWLVEQAGGMATNGRERILDLQPGKLHERVSVMLGSKNEVERVTRYHDPA
;
A
#
# COMPACT_ATOMS: atom_id res chain seq x y z
N MET A 1 4.94 5.21 -9.15
CA MET A 1 4.53 3.86 -8.71
C MET A 1 5.39 2.78 -9.35
N VAL A 2 5.20 2.41 -10.62
CA VAL A 2 5.94 1.27 -11.23
C VAL A 2 7.46 1.38 -11.05
N THR A 3 8.05 2.52 -11.41
CA THR A 3 9.49 2.76 -11.26
C THR A 3 9.97 2.67 -9.80
N ASP A 4 9.15 3.11 -8.85
CA ASP A 4 9.47 3.07 -7.42
C ASP A 4 9.39 1.64 -6.87
N VAL A 5 8.33 0.90 -7.22
CA VAL A 5 8.15 -0.49 -6.80
C VAL A 5 9.23 -1.37 -7.41
N HIS A 6 9.57 -1.18 -8.70
CA HIS A 6 10.68 -1.88 -9.34
C HIS A 6 11.99 -1.65 -8.59
N ARG A 7 12.32 -0.40 -8.26
CA ARG A 7 13.51 -0.08 -7.46
C ARG A 7 13.47 -0.77 -6.08
N ILE A 8 12.32 -0.80 -5.42
CA ILE A 8 12.16 -1.47 -4.12
C ILE A 8 12.37 -2.97 -4.23
N LEU A 9 11.87 -3.63 -5.28
CA LEU A 9 12.11 -5.05 -5.51
C LEU A 9 13.59 -5.35 -5.74
N MET A 10 14.36 -4.43 -6.33
CA MET A 10 15.78 -4.64 -6.61
C MET A 10 16.70 -4.39 -5.42
N ARG A 11 16.38 -3.45 -4.53
CA ARG A 11 17.30 -3.04 -3.44
C ARG A 11 16.64 -2.67 -2.12
N GLY A 12 15.37 -3.01 -1.93
CA GLY A 12 14.59 -2.65 -0.75
C GLY A 12 14.16 -1.18 -0.70
N GLY A 13 13.49 -0.82 0.39
CA GLY A 13 12.90 0.50 0.64
C GLY A 13 11.39 0.43 0.82
N VAL A 14 10.77 1.61 0.95
CA VAL A 14 9.32 1.76 1.12
C VAL A 14 8.77 2.76 0.12
N PHE A 15 7.64 2.42 -0.48
CA PHE A 15 6.79 3.33 -1.24
C PHE A 15 5.56 3.64 -0.39
N MET A 16 5.19 4.92 -0.32
CA MET A 16 3.99 5.36 0.40
C MET A 16 3.18 6.32 -0.47
N TYR A 17 1.87 6.07 -0.51
CA TYR A 17 0.87 6.97 -1.03
C TYR A 17 -0.30 6.99 -0.03
N PRO A 18 -0.14 7.65 1.13
CA PRO A 18 -1.16 7.67 2.16
C PRO A 18 -2.37 8.51 1.73
N TRP A 19 -3.45 8.40 2.50
CA TRP A 19 -4.55 9.35 2.46
C TRP A 19 -4.07 10.76 2.82
N ASP A 20 -4.71 11.79 2.27
CA ASP A 20 -4.49 13.18 2.67
C ASP A 20 -5.78 14.01 2.61
N LYS A 21 -5.75 15.18 3.26
CA LYS A 21 -6.92 16.06 3.42
C LYS A 21 -7.33 16.83 2.16
N ARG A 22 -6.64 16.70 1.03
CA ARG A 22 -6.97 17.45 -0.20
C ARG A 22 -8.25 16.94 -0.85
N GLU A 23 -8.48 15.63 -0.77
CA GLU A 23 -9.69 14.96 -1.27
C GLU A 23 -10.25 14.05 -0.17
N PRO A 24 -10.84 14.59 0.91
CA PRO A 24 -11.14 13.84 2.13
C PRO A 24 -12.08 12.65 1.91
N GLU A 25 -12.99 12.75 0.93
CA GLU A 25 -13.93 11.71 0.52
C GLU A 25 -13.29 10.51 -0.19
N LYS A 26 -11.99 10.58 -0.52
CA LYS A 26 -11.26 9.52 -1.21
C LYS A 26 -10.29 8.89 -0.23
N ALA A 27 -10.43 7.59 0.04
CA ALA A 27 -9.57 6.82 0.94
C ALA A 27 -8.07 6.76 0.51
N GLY A 28 -7.74 7.26 -0.68
CA GLY A 28 -6.38 7.43 -1.18
C GLY A 28 -6.39 7.89 -2.63
N LYS A 29 -5.25 7.78 -3.31
CA LYS A 29 -5.13 8.17 -4.73
C LYS A 29 -5.03 7.00 -5.69
N LEU A 30 -4.38 5.91 -5.29
CA LEU A 30 -4.21 4.72 -6.13
C LEU A 30 -5.47 3.86 -6.10
N ARG A 31 -5.73 3.11 -7.16
CA ARG A 31 -6.90 2.22 -7.22
C ARG A 31 -6.57 0.82 -6.74
N LEU A 32 -7.50 0.26 -5.97
CA LEU A 32 -7.33 -1.04 -5.35
C LEU A 32 -7.09 -2.13 -6.40
N MET A 33 -7.98 -2.24 -7.39
CA MET A 33 -8.00 -3.40 -8.29
C MET A 33 -6.84 -3.50 -9.27
N TYR A 34 -6.34 -2.38 -9.78
CA TYR A 34 -5.41 -2.37 -10.91
C TYR A 34 -4.13 -1.54 -10.66
N GLU A 35 -3.94 -1.02 -9.44
CA GLU A 35 -2.68 -0.44 -9.01
C GLU A 35 -2.19 -1.12 -7.72
N ALA A 36 -2.99 -1.09 -6.65
CA ALA A 36 -2.58 -1.59 -5.34
C ALA A 36 -2.48 -3.12 -5.29
N ASN A 37 -3.52 -3.86 -5.68
CA ASN A 37 -3.55 -5.33 -5.67
C ASN A 37 -2.40 -5.97 -6.47
N PRO A 38 -2.19 -5.64 -7.77
CA PRO A 38 -1.12 -6.28 -8.53
C PRO A 38 0.27 -5.97 -7.96
N MET A 39 0.52 -4.74 -7.51
CA MET A 39 1.83 -4.36 -6.94
C MET A 39 2.05 -4.97 -5.56
N SER A 40 1.01 -5.06 -4.74
CA SER A 40 1.05 -5.70 -3.42
C SER A 40 1.35 -7.19 -3.56
N TRP A 41 0.72 -7.87 -4.53
CA TRP A 41 0.99 -9.28 -4.80
C TRP A 41 2.46 -9.51 -5.17
N LEU A 42 3.03 -8.72 -6.08
CA LEU A 42 4.45 -8.82 -6.44
C LEU A 42 5.38 -8.60 -5.25
N VAL A 43 5.09 -7.59 -4.42
CA VAL A 43 5.90 -7.24 -3.25
C VAL A 43 5.84 -8.32 -2.18
N GLU A 44 4.66 -8.87 -1.90
CA GLU A 44 4.51 -9.96 -0.93
C GLU A 44 5.15 -11.25 -1.40
N GLN A 45 5.07 -11.58 -2.70
CA GLN A 45 5.79 -12.73 -3.27
C GLN A 45 7.33 -12.56 -3.17
N ALA A 46 7.82 -11.32 -3.11
CA ALA A 46 9.24 -11.02 -2.86
C ALA A 46 9.60 -10.95 -1.36
N GLY A 47 8.70 -11.35 -0.45
CA GLY A 47 8.92 -11.32 0.99
C GLY A 47 8.73 -9.94 1.65
N GLY A 48 8.21 -8.96 0.89
CA GLY A 48 7.80 -7.66 1.40
C GLY A 48 6.43 -7.69 2.07
N MET A 49 5.91 -6.50 2.38
CA MET A 49 4.57 -6.30 2.93
C MET A 49 3.87 -5.16 2.21
N ALA A 50 2.54 -5.21 2.14
CA ALA A 50 1.71 -4.14 1.63
C ALA A 50 0.44 -3.94 2.49
N THR A 51 0.18 -2.69 2.87
CA THR A 51 -0.95 -2.29 3.74
C THR A 51 -1.54 -0.96 3.31
N ASN A 52 -2.79 -0.70 3.65
CA ASN A 52 -3.38 0.65 3.56
C ASN A 52 -3.01 1.55 4.74
N GLY A 53 -2.15 1.07 5.64
CA GLY A 53 -1.75 1.71 6.89
C GLY A 53 -2.41 1.07 8.13
N ARG A 54 -3.46 0.27 7.95
CA ARG A 54 -4.18 -0.43 9.04
C ARG A 54 -4.41 -1.91 8.74
N GLU A 55 -4.76 -2.22 7.50
CA GLU A 55 -5.11 -3.55 7.03
C GLU A 55 -4.24 -3.96 5.83
N ARG A 56 -4.03 -5.26 5.64
CA ARG A 56 -3.26 -5.79 4.51
C ARG A 56 -4.03 -5.60 3.21
N ILE A 57 -3.36 -5.11 2.16
CA ILE A 57 -4.03 -4.73 0.89
C ILE A 57 -4.78 -5.90 0.26
N LEU A 58 -4.18 -7.09 0.24
CA LEU A 58 -4.76 -8.26 -0.42
C LEU A 58 -5.94 -8.89 0.33
N ASP A 59 -6.21 -8.46 1.57
CA ASP A 59 -7.37 -8.92 2.35
C ASP A 59 -8.57 -7.97 2.22
N LEU A 60 -8.39 -6.80 1.59
CA LEU A 60 -9.45 -5.84 1.36
C LEU A 60 -10.48 -6.37 0.35
N GLN A 61 -11.73 -6.50 0.79
CA GLN A 61 -12.85 -6.80 -0.10
C GLN A 61 -13.29 -5.50 -0.83
N PRO A 62 -13.13 -5.41 -2.17
CA PRO A 62 -13.54 -4.23 -2.92
C PRO A 62 -15.06 -4.05 -2.91
N GLY A 63 -15.51 -2.81 -2.67
CA GLY A 63 -16.90 -2.39 -2.82
C GLY A 63 -17.24 -1.84 -4.20
N LYS A 64 -16.25 -1.39 -4.99
CA LYS A 64 -16.43 -0.91 -6.38
C LYS A 64 -15.17 -1.08 -7.23
N LEU A 65 -15.33 -1.16 -8.54
CA LEU A 65 -14.21 -1.39 -9.48
C LEU A 65 -13.11 -0.31 -9.40
N HIS A 66 -13.49 0.96 -9.27
CA HIS A 66 -12.56 2.10 -9.22
C HIS A 66 -12.31 2.60 -7.80
N GLU A 67 -12.40 1.72 -6.81
CA GLU A 67 -12.13 2.05 -5.41
C GLU A 67 -10.70 2.54 -5.24
N ARG A 68 -10.53 3.63 -4.49
CA ARG A 68 -9.22 4.18 -4.17
C ARG A 68 -8.80 3.77 -2.78
N VAL A 69 -7.50 3.63 -2.57
CA VAL A 69 -6.91 3.15 -1.32
C VAL A 69 -5.57 3.84 -1.08
N SER A 70 -5.24 4.06 0.19
CA SER A 70 -3.87 4.36 0.63
C SER A 70 -2.97 3.14 0.42
N VAL A 71 -1.69 3.35 0.14
CA VAL A 71 -0.76 2.24 -0.08
C VAL A 71 0.56 2.52 0.61
N MET A 72 0.99 1.62 1.47
CA MET A 72 2.35 1.52 2.00
C MET A 72 2.85 0.13 1.65
N LEU A 73 3.92 0.03 0.85
CA LEU A 73 4.48 -1.26 0.45
C LEU A 73 6.01 -1.24 0.33
N GLY A 74 6.63 -2.39 0.53
CA GLY A 74 8.06 -2.60 0.36
C GLY A 74 8.66 -3.52 1.41
N SER A 75 9.84 -3.17 1.91
CA SER A 75 10.56 -3.94 2.94
C SER A 75 9.70 -4.14 4.18
N LYS A 76 9.44 -5.41 4.54
CA LYS A 76 8.49 -5.81 5.58
C LYS A 76 8.66 -5.04 6.90
N ASN A 77 9.85 -5.04 7.49
CA ASN A 77 10.12 -4.38 8.77
C ASN A 77 9.81 -2.87 8.76
N GLU A 78 10.05 -2.22 7.63
CA GLU A 78 9.81 -0.78 7.48
C GLU A 78 8.32 -0.51 7.32
N VAL A 79 7.60 -1.34 6.56
CA VAL A 79 6.14 -1.26 6.41
C VAL A 79 5.44 -1.52 7.75
N GLU A 80 5.85 -2.55 8.49
CA GLU A 80 5.34 -2.83 9.85
C GLU A 80 5.56 -1.64 10.79
N ARG A 81 6.74 -1.00 10.73
CA ARG A 81 7.01 0.20 11.52
C ARG A 81 6.05 1.34 11.15
N VAL A 82 5.79 1.57 9.86
CA VAL A 82 4.82 2.57 9.40
C VAL A 82 3.40 2.24 9.87
N THR A 83 2.98 0.98 9.80
CA THR A 83 1.66 0.53 10.28
C THR A 83 1.47 0.85 11.76
N ARG A 84 2.47 0.58 12.61
CA ARG A 84 2.38 0.85 14.06
C ARG A 84 2.12 2.32 14.41
N TYR A 85 2.54 3.28 13.59
CA TYR A 85 2.22 4.70 13.83
C TYR A 85 0.74 5.03 13.58
N HIS A 86 -0.02 4.14 12.95
CA HIS A 86 -1.44 4.32 12.65
C HIS A 86 -2.34 3.58 13.65
N ASP A 87 -1.78 2.71 14.49
CA ASP A 87 -2.52 2.07 15.58
C ASP A 87 -2.86 3.13 16.65
N PRO A 88 -4.15 3.29 17.00
CA PRO A 88 -4.51 4.06 18.17
C PRO A 88 -4.03 3.30 19.41
N ALA A 89 -3.09 3.88 20.15
CA ALA A 89 -2.67 3.39 21.46
C ALA A 89 -3.86 3.26 22.43
#